data_AF-A0A450YHD7-F1
#
_entry.id   AF-A0A450YHD7-F1
#
_cell.length_a   1.000
_cell.length_b   1.000
_cell.length_c   1.000
_cell.angle_alpha   90.00
_cell.angle_beta   90.00
_cell.angle_gamma   90.00
#
_symmetry.space_group_name_H-M   'P 1'
#
loop_
_entity.id
_entity.type
_entity.pdbx_description
1 polymer ?
#
loop_
_entity_poly.entity_id
_entity_poly.type
_entity_poly.pdbx_seq_one_letter_code
_entity_poly.pdbx_strand_id
1 'polypeptide(L)'
;MKNDIPSVLSQEKKDHILADHPSLVQRLKAHRKEHTTHASGRDIDLKTPAWVRVSPGPAMGDGDNGYRLCIGFRNIGCKYRERDRMGLGCLNCGYYVGTAFQDVDTHTIKEQFVAGLRQAGRDNVRFNAVEFLSDGSFLNPDELGRDTQVSLFDLLSRMPRVRRILVESRPEYVEKCGLVFLLGLLRQDQRLEVGIGFESSDEFIREVCINKGFSNAEFESAIAVIASLDEPYRKRVSVVAYLLVKPAFLTQRESIEDIVASLKYLKSLEDKYRVRIAPKLEPAAIVNGTLLSLLHQDRDFPFHYEPLSYWAVLEILAKAARDSEIRSMNIRIGAREDMDEMMTPPAIYQADGQIFHPFDFVVYESIQKFNQHQNFYRLFAVVSEIQRQMNGVSLTGDGAASMQWLEDNGIQDSAIAAFLAENAGAIEEEITNPSTRYEIQAMTSIYAVLDIMEGYNTGARALKVAIDEALSKGDKTSLELRIGECFDKAASEDIVKVSVEEISTIGGYAEVFFDVLDLLRDEKFSIWSRFLIA
;
A
#
# COMPACT_ATOMS: atom_id res chain seq x y z
N MET A 1 28.21 7.03 -14.11
CA MET A 1 28.43 5.58 -14.22
C MET A 1 27.18 5.01 -14.85
N LYS A 2 27.30 4.29 -15.97
CA LYS A 2 26.26 3.31 -16.32
C LYS A 2 26.44 2.20 -15.29
N ASN A 3 25.67 2.25 -14.21
CA ASN A 3 25.53 1.07 -13.38
C ASN A 3 24.64 0.17 -14.22
N ASP A 4 25.22 -0.83 -14.88
CA ASP A 4 24.43 -1.95 -15.39
C ASP A 4 23.87 -2.63 -14.15
N ILE A 5 22.66 -2.22 -13.74
CA ILE A 5 21.95 -2.84 -12.63
C ILE A 5 21.57 -4.22 -13.15
N PRO A 6 22.13 -5.30 -12.58
CA PRO A 6 21.85 -6.62 -13.08
C PRO A 6 20.36 -6.92 -12.86
N SER A 7 19.72 -7.34 -13.94
CA SER A 7 18.33 -7.79 -13.93
C SER A 7 18.18 -9.07 -13.13
N VAL A 8 17.11 -9.17 -12.35
CA VAL A 8 16.71 -10.42 -11.66
C VAL A 8 16.09 -11.42 -12.63
N LEU A 9 15.54 -10.97 -13.75
CA LEU A 9 14.99 -11.84 -14.79
C LEU A 9 16.11 -12.42 -15.67
N SER A 10 16.04 -13.72 -15.92
CA SER A 10 16.93 -14.39 -16.88
C SER A 10 16.65 -13.91 -18.30
N GLN A 11 17.65 -13.97 -19.19
CA GLN A 11 17.47 -13.59 -20.58
C GLN A 11 16.40 -14.43 -21.28
N GLU A 12 16.35 -15.74 -21.01
CA GLU A 12 15.31 -16.64 -21.54
C GLU A 12 13.89 -16.17 -21.16
N LYS A 13 13.69 -15.80 -19.89
CA LYS A 13 12.40 -15.28 -19.44
C LYS A 13 12.05 -13.95 -20.10
N LYS A 14 13.02 -13.06 -20.28
CA LYS A 14 12.83 -11.80 -21.02
C LYS A 14 12.41 -12.05 -22.46
N ASP A 15 13.05 -12.99 -23.14
CA ASP A 15 12.75 -13.35 -24.52
C ASP A 15 11.32 -13.93 -24.65
N HIS A 16 10.90 -14.78 -23.70
CA HIS A 16 9.52 -15.28 -23.64
C HIS A 16 8.49 -14.16 -23.42
N ILE A 17 8.75 -13.25 -22.48
CA ILE A 17 7.87 -12.08 -22.24
C ILE A 17 7.75 -11.25 -23.52
N LEU A 18 8.86 -10.95 -24.19
CA LEU A 18 8.88 -10.17 -25.42
C LEU A 18 8.15 -10.85 -26.58
N ALA A 19 8.22 -12.18 -26.68
CA ALA A 19 7.52 -12.95 -27.70
C ALA A 19 5.99 -12.86 -27.53
N ASP A 20 5.49 -12.92 -26.30
CA ASP A 20 4.05 -12.86 -26.00
C ASP A 20 3.51 -11.42 -25.91
N HIS A 21 4.38 -10.44 -25.67
CA HIS A 21 4.01 -9.05 -25.40
C HIS A 21 3.04 -8.46 -26.43
N PRO A 22 3.24 -8.60 -27.77
CA PRO A 22 2.30 -8.04 -28.74
C PRO A 22 0.88 -8.59 -28.62
N SER A 23 0.73 -9.89 -28.36
CA SER A 23 -0.58 -10.55 -28.17
C SER A 23 -1.25 -10.06 -26.88
N LEU A 24 -0.49 -10.02 -25.78
CA LEU A 24 -0.97 -9.52 -24.49
C LEU A 24 -1.43 -8.07 -24.56
N VAL A 25 -0.71 -7.20 -25.28
CA VAL A 25 -1.10 -5.80 -25.47
C VAL A 25 -2.45 -5.68 -26.20
N GLN A 26 -2.70 -6.51 -27.22
CA GLN A 26 -4.00 -6.48 -27.92
C GLN A 26 -5.14 -6.97 -27.03
N ARG A 27 -4.92 -8.06 -26.28
CA ARG A 27 -5.89 -8.56 -25.29
C ARG A 27 -6.18 -7.51 -24.22
N LEU A 28 -5.14 -6.86 -23.70
CA LEU A 28 -5.26 -5.82 -22.68
C LEU A 28 -5.99 -4.58 -23.20
N LYS A 29 -5.80 -4.18 -24.46
CA LYS A 29 -6.60 -3.11 -25.07
C LYS A 29 -8.09 -3.42 -25.05
N ALA A 30 -8.48 -4.65 -25.39
CA ALA A 30 -9.88 -5.07 -25.33
C ALA A 30 -10.39 -5.07 -23.89
N HIS A 31 -9.64 -5.70 -22.97
CA HIS A 31 -9.96 -5.79 -21.54
C HIS A 31 -10.14 -4.40 -20.89
N ARG A 32 -9.20 -3.48 -21.14
CA ARG A 32 -9.25 -2.11 -20.62
C ARG A 32 -10.39 -1.31 -21.23
N LYS A 33 -10.67 -1.47 -22.53
CA LYS A 33 -11.78 -0.79 -23.20
C LYS A 33 -13.13 -1.19 -22.60
N GLU A 34 -13.32 -2.49 -22.37
CA GLU A 34 -14.51 -3.00 -21.68
C GLU A 34 -14.65 -2.36 -20.31
N HIS A 35 -13.58 -2.38 -19.50
CA HIS A 35 -13.59 -1.78 -18.17
C HIS A 35 -13.92 -0.27 -18.20
N THR A 36 -13.28 0.50 -19.08
CA THR A 36 -13.54 1.94 -19.20
C THR A 36 -14.94 2.27 -19.69
N THR A 37 -15.53 1.44 -20.54
CA THR A 37 -16.91 1.66 -21.04
C THR A 37 -17.90 1.58 -19.88
N HIS A 38 -17.75 0.55 -19.03
CA HIS A 38 -18.54 0.42 -17.82
C HIS A 38 -18.30 1.57 -16.83
N ALA A 39 -17.05 2.01 -16.66
CA ALA A 39 -16.70 3.12 -15.78
C ALA A 39 -17.33 4.45 -16.24
N SER A 40 -17.20 4.78 -17.52
CA SER A 40 -17.68 6.05 -18.10
C SER A 40 -19.21 6.21 -18.10
N GLY A 41 -19.96 5.11 -17.93
CA GLY A 41 -21.41 5.13 -17.83
C GLY A 41 -21.95 5.45 -16.44
N ARG A 42 -21.09 5.61 -15.42
CA ARG A 42 -21.51 5.92 -14.04
C ARG A 42 -21.83 7.41 -13.90
N ASP A 43 -22.88 7.71 -13.13
CA ASP A 43 -23.14 9.08 -12.67
C ASP A 43 -22.17 9.40 -11.53
N ILE A 44 -21.27 10.35 -11.74
CA ILE A 44 -20.17 10.64 -10.83
C ILE A 44 -20.31 12.07 -10.30
N ASP A 45 -20.39 12.21 -8.98
CA ASP A 45 -20.34 13.51 -8.32
C ASP A 45 -18.91 14.07 -8.33
N LEU A 46 -18.68 15.06 -9.20
CA LEU A 46 -17.39 15.74 -9.33
C LEU A 46 -17.04 16.63 -8.13
N LYS A 47 -17.96 16.86 -7.19
CA LYS A 47 -17.71 17.65 -5.98
C LYS A 47 -17.20 16.80 -4.83
N THR A 48 -17.31 15.48 -4.92
CA THR A 48 -16.67 14.56 -3.99
C THR A 48 -15.37 14.03 -4.61
N PRO A 49 -14.33 13.80 -3.79
CA PRO A 49 -13.12 13.14 -4.26
C PRO A 49 -13.43 11.71 -4.70
N ALA A 50 -12.58 11.15 -5.57
CA ALA A 50 -12.65 9.74 -5.94
C ALA A 50 -12.65 8.90 -4.66
N TRP A 51 -11.71 9.23 -3.77
CA TRP A 51 -11.56 8.62 -2.47
C TRP A 51 -10.73 9.40 -1.48
N VAL A 52 -10.90 9.02 -0.22
CA VAL A 52 -10.22 9.60 0.92
C VAL A 52 -10.00 8.52 1.97
N ARG A 53 -8.78 8.45 2.51
CA ARG A 53 -8.46 7.57 3.63
C ARG A 53 -7.53 8.28 4.60
N VAL A 54 -7.66 7.97 5.89
CA VAL A 54 -6.69 8.33 6.91
C VAL A 54 -5.93 7.05 7.28
N SER A 55 -4.68 6.96 6.86
CA SER A 55 -3.89 5.74 6.97
C SER A 55 -2.62 5.96 7.79
N PRO A 56 -2.06 4.90 8.39
CA PRO A 56 -0.74 4.97 9.03
C PRO A 56 0.34 5.48 8.07
N GLY A 57 1.29 6.23 8.60
CA GLY A 57 2.40 6.85 7.89
C GLY A 57 3.53 7.27 8.84
N PRO A 58 4.67 7.74 8.31
CA PRO A 58 5.81 8.07 9.16
C PRO A 58 5.50 9.17 10.17
N ALA A 59 5.86 8.90 11.43
CA ALA A 59 5.86 9.91 12.48
C ALA A 59 6.86 11.05 12.15
N MET A 60 6.51 12.29 12.53
CA MET A 60 7.34 13.48 12.30
C MET A 60 7.96 14.05 13.59
N GLY A 61 7.78 13.37 14.73
CA GLY A 61 8.38 13.71 16.03
C GLY A 61 7.69 13.00 17.19
N ASP A 62 8.13 13.30 18.41
CA ASP A 62 7.59 12.69 19.64
C ASP A 62 6.12 13.08 19.86
N GLY A 63 5.27 12.08 20.15
CA GLY A 63 3.83 12.25 20.40
C GLY A 63 2.97 12.41 19.14
N ASP A 64 3.53 12.13 17.97
CA ASP A 64 2.83 12.07 16.70
C ASP A 64 2.33 10.65 16.44
N ASN A 65 1.01 10.49 16.27
CA ASN A 65 0.42 9.18 16.00
C ASN A 65 0.70 8.70 14.56
N GLY A 66 1.37 9.50 13.73
CA GLY A 66 1.86 9.06 12.42
C GLY A 66 0.73 8.68 11.46
N TYR A 67 -0.27 9.54 11.30
CA TYR A 67 -1.32 9.34 10.29
C TYR A 67 -1.21 10.35 9.16
N ARG A 68 -1.55 9.90 7.96
CA ARG A 68 -1.62 10.71 6.74
C ARG A 68 -3.04 10.69 6.18
N LEU A 69 -3.45 11.82 5.63
CA LEU A 69 -4.64 11.90 4.78
C LEU A 69 -4.22 11.62 3.34
N CYS A 70 -4.69 10.50 2.79
CA CYS A 70 -4.58 10.18 1.38
C CYS A 70 -5.85 10.63 0.66
N ILE A 71 -5.74 11.31 -0.46
CA ILE A 71 -6.89 11.74 -1.27
C ILE A 71 -6.61 11.58 -2.76
N GLY A 72 -7.52 10.90 -3.45
CA GLY A 72 -7.57 10.81 -4.90
C GLY A 72 -8.62 11.76 -5.47
N PHE A 73 -8.21 12.63 -6.40
CA PHE A 73 -9.12 13.56 -7.06
C PHE A 73 -9.76 12.93 -8.30
N ARG A 74 -11.00 13.34 -8.57
CA ARG A 74 -11.62 13.20 -9.89
C ARG A 74 -11.12 14.34 -10.76
N ASN A 75 -9.98 14.15 -11.40
CA ASN A 75 -9.35 15.10 -12.33
C ASN A 75 -9.41 14.56 -13.78
N ILE A 76 -8.70 15.17 -14.71
CA ILE A 76 -8.63 14.70 -16.10
C ILE A 76 -7.91 13.34 -16.26
N GLY A 77 -7.08 12.96 -15.28
CA GLY A 77 -6.26 11.74 -15.29
C GLY A 77 -4.88 11.92 -15.92
N CYS A 78 -4.10 10.83 -15.91
CA CYS A 78 -2.68 10.82 -16.27
C CYS A 78 -2.41 11.03 -17.78
N LYS A 79 -1.69 12.11 -18.15
CA LYS A 79 -1.34 12.40 -19.56
C LYS A 79 -0.38 11.40 -20.18
N TYR A 80 0.40 10.67 -19.37
CA TYR A 80 1.24 9.61 -19.91
C TYR A 80 0.39 8.51 -20.57
N ARG A 81 -0.79 8.19 -20.04
CA ARG A 81 -1.70 7.24 -20.66
C ARG A 81 -2.16 7.67 -22.06
N GLU A 82 -2.41 8.97 -22.24
CA GLU A 82 -2.79 9.53 -23.54
C GLU A 82 -1.62 9.53 -24.55
N ARG A 83 -0.40 9.82 -24.07
CA ARG A 83 0.80 9.99 -24.90
C ARG A 83 1.56 8.69 -25.16
N ASP A 84 1.33 7.67 -24.34
CA ASP A 84 1.92 6.34 -24.48
C ASP A 84 1.62 5.75 -25.87
N ARG A 85 2.63 5.14 -26.49
CA ARG A 85 2.55 4.60 -27.86
C ARG A 85 1.54 3.46 -27.98
N MET A 86 1.32 2.73 -26.89
CA MET A 86 0.34 1.66 -26.84
C MET A 86 -1.08 2.19 -26.57
N GLY A 87 -1.24 3.45 -26.16
CA GLY A 87 -2.51 4.02 -25.71
C GLY A 87 -3.05 3.38 -24.43
N LEU A 88 -2.16 2.75 -23.66
CA LEU A 88 -2.49 2.04 -22.43
C LEU A 88 -1.93 2.78 -21.21
N GLY A 89 -0.76 3.41 -21.32
CA GLY A 89 -0.01 3.90 -20.16
C GLY A 89 0.48 2.73 -19.32
N CYS A 90 0.51 2.89 -17.99
CA CYS A 90 0.92 1.83 -17.08
C CYS A 90 0.02 0.58 -17.24
N LEU A 91 0.65 -0.59 -17.33
CA LEU A 91 -0.04 -1.87 -17.50
C LEU A 91 -0.69 -2.36 -16.19
N ASN A 92 -0.19 -1.89 -15.05
CA ASN A 92 -0.61 -2.34 -13.71
C ASN A 92 -1.48 -1.31 -12.97
N CYS A 93 -1.58 -0.06 -13.47
CA CYS A 93 -2.36 0.98 -12.81
C CYS A 93 -3.87 0.83 -13.09
N GLY A 94 -4.67 0.76 -12.02
CA GLY A 94 -6.13 0.78 -12.06
C GLY A 94 -6.78 2.13 -11.72
N TYR A 95 -6.01 3.09 -11.19
CA TYR A 95 -6.53 4.36 -10.66
C TYR A 95 -7.25 5.24 -11.68
N TYR A 96 -6.99 5.04 -12.98
CA TYR A 96 -7.62 5.79 -14.06
C TYR A 96 -9.15 5.75 -14.05
N VAL A 97 -9.74 4.73 -13.44
CA VAL A 97 -11.20 4.62 -13.32
C VAL A 97 -11.79 5.60 -12.31
N GLY A 98 -11.00 6.05 -11.33
CA GLY A 98 -11.42 7.08 -10.38
C GLY A 98 -11.40 8.51 -10.95
N THR A 99 -10.86 8.71 -12.15
CA THR A 99 -10.74 10.04 -12.78
C THR A 99 -12.05 10.49 -13.41
N ALA A 100 -12.17 11.78 -13.72
CA ALA A 100 -13.32 12.35 -14.40
C ALA A 100 -13.27 12.15 -15.93
N PHE A 101 -12.13 11.78 -16.50
CA PHE A 101 -11.88 11.70 -17.95
C PHE A 101 -12.16 13.01 -18.73
N GLN A 102 -12.27 14.13 -18.02
CA GLN A 102 -12.52 15.45 -18.56
C GLN A 102 -11.86 16.51 -17.69
N ASP A 103 -11.69 17.72 -18.23
CA ASP A 103 -11.20 18.84 -17.45
C ASP A 103 -12.13 19.16 -16.28
N VAL A 104 -11.55 19.37 -15.11
CA VAL A 104 -12.26 19.76 -13.89
C VAL A 104 -11.66 21.05 -13.39
N ASP A 105 -12.51 22.06 -13.21
CA ASP A 105 -12.05 23.40 -12.85
C ASP A 105 -11.53 23.48 -11.41
N THR A 106 -10.77 24.54 -11.13
CA THR A 106 -10.15 24.79 -9.82
C THR A 106 -11.15 24.82 -8.66
N HIS A 107 -12.35 25.37 -8.86
CA HIS A 107 -13.35 25.43 -7.79
C HIS A 107 -13.85 24.03 -7.45
N THR A 108 -14.14 23.22 -8.46
CA THR A 108 -14.61 21.84 -8.27
C THR A 108 -13.55 20.96 -7.59
N ILE A 109 -12.28 21.00 -8.01
CA ILE A 109 -11.20 20.26 -7.30
C ILE A 109 -11.03 20.73 -5.85
N LYS A 110 -11.18 22.03 -5.60
CA LYS A 110 -11.16 22.57 -4.23
C LYS A 110 -12.33 22.03 -3.40
N GLU A 111 -13.54 21.95 -3.96
CA GLU A 111 -14.70 21.34 -3.30
C GLU A 111 -14.43 19.88 -2.94
N GLN A 112 -13.80 19.10 -3.84
CA GLN A 112 -13.37 17.73 -3.54
C GLN A 112 -12.41 17.66 -2.35
N PHE A 113 -11.39 18.53 -2.30
CA PHE A 113 -10.46 18.53 -1.16
C PHE A 113 -11.17 18.89 0.15
N VAL A 114 -12.05 19.89 0.13
CA VAL A 114 -12.83 20.27 1.32
C VAL A 114 -13.80 19.15 1.75
N ALA A 115 -14.44 18.47 0.80
CA ALA A 115 -15.29 17.32 1.09
C ALA A 115 -14.47 16.19 1.73
N GLY A 116 -13.28 15.90 1.22
CA GLY A 116 -12.41 14.89 1.79
C GLY A 116 -11.90 15.24 3.19
N LEU A 117 -11.57 16.50 3.46
CA LEU A 117 -11.26 16.97 4.81
C LEU A 117 -12.43 16.78 5.78
N ARG A 118 -13.67 16.99 5.32
CA ARG A 118 -14.87 16.74 6.15
C ARG A 118 -15.08 15.26 6.41
N GLN A 119 -14.78 14.38 5.44
CA GLN A 119 -14.85 12.93 5.60
C GLN A 119 -13.82 12.46 6.62
N ALA A 120 -12.55 12.83 6.45
CA ALA A 120 -11.48 12.49 7.39
C ALA A 120 -11.73 13.02 8.82
N GLY A 121 -12.42 14.16 8.95
CA GLY A 121 -12.83 14.69 10.24
C GLY A 121 -13.83 13.82 11.01
N ARG A 122 -14.53 12.88 10.35
CA ARG A 122 -15.46 11.94 10.99
C ARG A 122 -14.73 10.75 11.62
N ASP A 123 -13.57 10.39 11.10
CA ASP A 123 -12.76 9.27 11.60
C ASP A 123 -12.15 9.59 12.97
N ASN A 124 -12.18 10.86 13.39
CA ASN A 124 -11.61 11.37 14.64
C ASN A 124 -10.10 11.06 14.84
N VAL A 125 -9.42 10.61 13.79
CA VAL A 125 -7.97 10.37 13.76
C VAL A 125 -7.25 11.64 13.31
N ARG A 126 -6.24 12.06 14.08
CA ARG A 126 -5.44 13.23 13.76
C ARG A 126 -4.31 12.85 12.80
N PHE A 127 -4.21 13.55 11.67
CA PHE A 127 -3.12 13.38 10.70
C PHE A 127 -2.17 14.59 10.69
N ASN A 128 -0.91 14.32 10.33
CA ASN A 128 0.19 15.29 10.23
C ASN A 128 0.64 15.53 8.78
N ALA A 129 0.07 14.81 7.83
CA ALA A 129 0.47 14.79 6.44
C ALA A 129 -0.75 14.71 5.53
N VAL A 130 -0.62 15.30 4.35
CA VAL A 130 -1.61 15.19 3.26
C VAL A 130 -0.88 14.72 2.02
N GLU A 131 -1.39 13.67 1.39
CA GLU A 131 -0.82 13.05 0.19
C GLU A 131 -1.85 13.11 -0.94
N PHE A 132 -1.52 13.85 -2.00
CA PHE A 132 -2.37 13.98 -3.19
C PHE A 132 -2.03 12.86 -4.17
N LEU A 133 -2.82 11.78 -4.15
CA LEU A 133 -2.64 10.60 -4.99
C LEU A 133 -3.50 10.75 -6.25
N SER A 134 -3.07 11.63 -7.15
CA SER A 134 -3.94 12.29 -8.14
C SER A 134 -4.11 11.53 -9.45
N ASP A 135 -3.75 10.24 -9.50
CA ASP A 135 -3.65 9.42 -10.71
C ASP A 135 -3.09 10.18 -11.92
N GLY A 136 -1.89 10.70 -11.73
CA GLY A 136 -1.30 11.68 -12.63
C GLY A 136 -0.13 12.42 -12.02
N SER A 137 0.27 13.50 -12.66
CA SER A 137 1.33 14.40 -12.25
C SER A 137 0.75 15.72 -11.76
N PHE A 138 0.75 15.91 -10.45
CA PHE A 138 0.36 17.16 -9.79
C PHE A 138 1.16 18.35 -10.32
N LEU A 139 2.43 18.15 -10.69
CA LEU A 139 3.30 19.20 -11.24
C LEU A 139 3.07 19.46 -12.74
N ASN A 140 2.29 18.62 -13.43
CA ASN A 140 1.94 18.83 -14.83
C ASN A 140 0.76 19.83 -14.94
N PRO A 141 0.94 21.02 -15.52
CA PRO A 141 -0.13 22.00 -15.64
C PRO A 141 -1.28 21.55 -16.55
N ASP A 142 -1.05 20.55 -17.43
CA ASP A 142 -2.09 19.95 -18.28
C ASP A 142 -3.00 18.97 -17.51
N GLU A 143 -2.61 18.58 -16.29
CA GLU A 143 -3.37 17.66 -15.42
C GLU A 143 -3.92 18.39 -14.20
N LEU A 144 -3.12 19.29 -13.63
CA LEU A 144 -3.52 20.12 -12.51
C LEU A 144 -2.96 21.55 -12.68
N GLY A 145 -3.83 22.45 -13.12
CA GLY A 145 -3.48 23.84 -13.40
C GLY A 145 -2.93 24.60 -12.19
N ARG A 146 -2.16 25.67 -12.47
CA ARG A 146 -1.50 26.48 -11.43
C ARG A 146 -2.47 27.08 -10.41
N ASP A 147 -3.63 27.55 -10.85
CA ASP A 147 -4.65 28.10 -9.94
C ASP A 147 -5.19 27.03 -8.97
N THR A 148 -5.32 25.79 -9.45
CA THR A 148 -5.68 24.64 -8.60
C THR A 148 -4.58 24.34 -7.58
N GLN A 149 -3.31 24.31 -8.00
CA GLN A 149 -2.18 24.14 -7.08
C GLN A 149 -2.18 25.22 -5.99
N VAL A 150 -2.37 26.49 -6.36
CA VAL A 150 -2.45 27.62 -5.41
C VAL A 150 -3.60 27.44 -4.43
N SER A 151 -4.79 27.11 -4.94
CA SER A 151 -6.00 26.92 -4.12
C SER A 151 -5.85 25.80 -3.08
N LEU A 152 -5.23 24.68 -3.46
CA LEU A 152 -4.97 23.56 -2.56
C LEU A 152 -3.87 23.89 -1.54
N PHE A 153 -2.78 24.52 -1.97
CA PHE A 153 -1.66 24.87 -1.10
C PHE A 153 -2.01 26.00 -0.11
N ASP A 154 -2.89 26.95 -0.48
CA ASP A 154 -3.42 27.95 0.45
C ASP A 154 -4.17 27.28 1.61
N LEU A 155 -5.01 26.27 1.34
CA LEU A 155 -5.68 25.49 2.38
C LEU A 155 -4.66 24.76 3.28
N LEU A 156 -3.69 24.06 2.68
CA LEU A 156 -2.64 23.34 3.41
C LEU A 156 -1.80 24.26 4.30
N SER A 157 -1.49 25.47 3.83
CA SER A 157 -0.70 26.46 4.58
C SER A 157 -1.40 26.90 5.88
N ARG A 158 -2.73 26.79 5.94
CA ARG A 158 -3.56 27.16 7.10
C ARG A 158 -3.78 26.00 8.08
N MET A 159 -3.31 24.79 7.75
CA MET A 159 -3.48 23.61 8.61
C MET A 159 -2.27 23.45 9.56
N PRO A 160 -2.39 23.81 10.84
CA PRO A 160 -1.24 23.90 11.75
C PRO A 160 -0.60 22.54 12.08
N ARG A 161 -1.35 21.44 11.97
CA ARG A 161 -0.85 20.08 12.21
C ARG A 161 -0.14 19.47 11.00
N VAL A 162 -0.48 19.91 9.79
CA VAL A 162 0.09 19.36 8.56
C VAL A 162 1.50 19.90 8.38
N ARG A 163 2.49 19.01 8.45
CA ARG A 163 3.92 19.30 8.29
C ARG A 163 4.51 18.73 7.01
N ARG A 164 3.86 17.73 6.41
CA ARG A 164 4.34 17.01 5.24
C ARG A 164 3.26 16.97 4.17
N ILE A 165 3.60 17.45 2.98
CA ILE A 165 2.69 17.48 1.83
C ILE A 165 3.34 16.64 0.75
N LEU A 166 2.68 15.56 0.33
CA LEU A 166 3.13 14.75 -0.80
C LEU A 166 2.32 15.11 -2.04
N VAL A 167 3.04 15.33 -3.14
CA VAL A 167 2.46 15.48 -4.48
C VAL A 167 3.04 14.43 -5.41
N GLU A 168 2.19 13.73 -6.15
CA GLU A 168 2.65 12.77 -7.16
C GLU A 168 3.07 13.46 -8.45
N SER A 169 4.16 13.03 -9.06
CA SER A 169 4.63 13.55 -10.34
C SER A 169 5.47 12.53 -11.09
N ARG A 170 5.37 12.57 -12.41
CA ARG A 170 6.40 12.00 -13.30
C ARG A 170 7.68 12.85 -13.25
N PRO A 171 8.86 12.24 -13.48
CA PRO A 171 10.14 12.92 -13.31
C PRO A 171 10.33 14.13 -14.24
N GLU A 172 9.79 14.08 -15.46
CA GLU A 172 9.92 15.17 -16.45
C GLU A 172 9.25 16.48 -16.03
N TYR A 173 8.31 16.46 -15.08
CA TYR A 173 7.65 17.67 -14.56
C TYR A 173 8.31 18.22 -13.28
N VAL A 174 9.37 17.58 -12.79
CA VAL A 174 10.09 18.02 -11.60
C VAL A 174 11.09 19.13 -11.98
N GLU A 175 10.62 20.37 -11.94
CA GLU A 175 11.41 21.55 -12.30
C GLU A 175 11.68 22.48 -11.10
N LYS A 176 12.85 23.13 -11.09
CA LYS A 176 13.27 24.07 -10.03
C LYS A 176 12.22 25.16 -9.77
N CYS A 177 11.68 25.77 -10.82
CA CYS A 177 10.69 26.84 -10.69
C CYS A 177 9.38 26.35 -10.05
N GLY A 178 8.90 25.15 -10.44
CA GLY A 178 7.70 24.55 -9.88
C GLY A 178 7.84 24.20 -8.40
N LEU A 179 8.99 23.63 -8.01
CA LEU A 179 9.28 23.30 -6.61
C LEU A 179 9.37 24.55 -5.73
N VAL A 180 10.14 25.55 -6.16
CA VAL A 180 10.29 26.82 -5.42
C VAL A 180 8.95 27.54 -5.29
N PHE A 181 8.15 27.54 -6.35
CA PHE A 181 6.80 28.11 -6.34
C PHE A 181 5.92 27.46 -5.26
N LEU A 182 5.81 26.13 -5.24
CA LEU A 182 4.99 25.41 -4.25
C LEU A 182 5.51 25.62 -2.82
N LEU A 183 6.82 25.59 -2.61
CA LEU A 183 7.42 25.85 -1.29
C LEU A 183 7.19 27.27 -0.79
N GLY A 184 7.08 28.24 -1.71
CA GLY A 184 6.76 29.63 -1.39
C GLY A 184 5.32 29.82 -0.89
N LEU A 185 4.41 28.89 -1.21
CA LEU A 185 3.03 28.87 -0.70
C LEU A 185 2.91 28.21 0.69
N LEU A 186 3.89 27.38 1.06
CA LEU A 186 3.89 26.63 2.31
C LEU A 186 4.57 27.39 3.46
N ARG A 187 4.13 27.12 4.68
CA ARG A 187 4.80 27.63 5.89
C ARG A 187 6.21 27.06 6.03
N GLN A 188 7.07 27.75 6.78
CA GLN A 188 8.48 27.34 6.96
C GLN A 188 8.66 25.98 7.66
N ASP A 189 7.71 25.58 8.50
CA ASP A 189 7.68 24.28 9.18
C ASP A 189 7.13 23.14 8.30
N GLN A 190 6.63 23.45 7.10
CA GLN A 190 6.10 22.49 6.15
C GLN A 190 7.13 22.08 5.11
N ARG A 191 7.10 20.79 4.77
CA ARG A 191 7.98 20.13 3.79
C ARG A 191 7.16 19.55 2.64
N LEU A 192 7.75 19.58 1.46
CA LEU A 192 7.20 19.00 0.23
C LEU A 192 7.88 17.66 -0.05
N GLU A 193 7.09 16.64 -0.33
CA GLU A 193 7.53 15.35 -0.83
C GLU A 193 7.06 15.19 -2.27
N VAL A 194 7.98 14.86 -3.18
CA VAL A 194 7.63 14.54 -4.56
C VAL A 194 7.57 13.01 -4.68
N GLY A 195 6.36 12.48 -4.76
CA GLY A 195 6.09 11.07 -5.05
C GLY A 195 6.33 10.78 -6.52
N ILE A 196 7.24 9.86 -6.83
CA ILE A 196 7.53 9.43 -8.21
C ILE A 196 7.35 7.93 -8.29
N GLY A 197 6.51 7.47 -9.23
CA GLY A 197 6.35 6.05 -9.54
C GLY A 197 7.60 5.49 -10.23
N PHE A 198 8.65 5.19 -9.46
CA PHE A 198 9.92 4.65 -9.98
C PHE A 198 9.79 3.16 -10.33
N GLU A 199 8.93 2.45 -9.62
CA GLU A 199 8.50 1.05 -9.80
C GLU A 199 9.58 -0.02 -9.64
N SER A 200 10.68 0.07 -10.38
CA SER A 200 11.83 -0.85 -10.33
C SER A 200 13.07 -0.14 -10.86
N SER A 201 14.25 -0.51 -10.37
CA SER A 201 15.54 -0.05 -10.90
C SER A 201 15.98 -0.77 -12.18
N ASP A 202 15.38 -1.93 -12.49
CA ASP A 202 15.55 -2.63 -13.76
C ASP A 202 14.63 -2.03 -14.82
N GLU A 203 15.22 -1.41 -15.84
CA GLU A 203 14.46 -0.78 -16.92
C GLU A 203 13.65 -1.80 -17.74
N PHE A 204 14.07 -3.08 -17.82
CA PHE A 204 13.26 -4.10 -18.48
C PHE A 204 11.96 -4.32 -17.72
N ILE A 205 12.02 -4.48 -16.40
CA ILE A 205 10.84 -4.66 -15.55
C ILE A 205 9.95 -3.42 -15.66
N ARG A 206 10.53 -2.23 -15.50
CA ARG A 206 9.77 -0.99 -15.51
C ARG A 206 9.13 -0.67 -16.87
N GLU A 207 9.81 -0.94 -17.98
CA GLU A 207 9.33 -0.54 -19.31
C GLU A 207 8.56 -1.65 -20.03
N VAL A 208 8.85 -2.93 -19.77
CA VAL A 208 8.15 -4.06 -20.42
C VAL A 208 7.07 -4.66 -19.52
N CYS A 209 7.35 -4.88 -18.23
CA CYS A 209 6.38 -5.48 -17.31
C CYS A 209 5.38 -4.43 -16.78
N ILE A 210 5.79 -3.16 -16.70
CA ILE A 210 4.99 -2.08 -16.12
C ILE A 210 4.58 -1.00 -17.13
N ASN A 211 5.41 -0.72 -18.12
CA ASN A 211 5.27 0.39 -19.08
C ASN A 211 5.15 1.74 -18.36
N LYS A 212 6.22 2.18 -17.69
CA LYS A 212 6.23 3.47 -16.99
C LYS A 212 6.68 4.63 -17.89
N GLY A 213 7.45 4.38 -18.94
CA GLY A 213 7.77 5.36 -19.97
C GLY A 213 8.78 6.40 -19.53
N PHE A 214 9.75 6.03 -18.68
CA PHE A 214 10.93 6.86 -18.41
C PHE A 214 12.13 6.01 -17.93
N SER A 215 13.32 6.51 -18.21
CA SER A 215 14.60 5.88 -17.88
C SER A 215 15.10 6.22 -16.47
N ASN A 216 16.08 5.44 -15.99
CA ASN A 216 16.82 5.72 -14.76
C ASN A 216 17.48 7.11 -14.83
N ALA A 217 17.96 7.50 -16.02
CA ALA A 217 18.58 8.81 -16.22
C ALA A 217 17.58 9.98 -16.05
N GLU A 218 16.34 9.81 -16.50
CA GLU A 218 15.28 10.81 -16.29
C GLU A 218 14.89 10.91 -14.81
N PHE A 219 14.77 9.78 -14.11
CA PHE A 219 14.56 9.77 -12.66
C PHE A 219 15.70 10.45 -11.89
N GLU A 220 16.96 10.12 -12.22
CA GLU A 220 18.14 10.77 -11.64
C GLU A 220 18.17 12.28 -11.92
N SER A 221 17.70 12.70 -13.09
CA SER A 221 17.63 14.12 -13.45
C SER A 221 16.65 14.88 -12.55
N ALA A 222 15.49 14.29 -12.23
CA ALA A 222 14.55 14.87 -11.26
C ALA A 222 15.17 15.03 -9.86
N ILE A 223 15.95 14.04 -9.41
CA ILE A 223 16.69 14.13 -8.14
C ILE A 223 17.76 15.23 -8.21
N ALA A 224 18.48 15.33 -9.33
CA ALA A 224 19.50 16.36 -9.54
C ALA A 224 18.89 17.78 -9.51
N VAL A 225 17.67 17.97 -10.02
CA VAL A 225 16.94 19.24 -9.91
C VAL A 225 16.74 19.62 -8.43
N ILE A 226 16.28 18.69 -7.59
CA ILE A 226 16.12 18.92 -6.15
C ILE A 226 17.47 19.22 -5.49
N ALA A 227 18.51 18.49 -5.87
CA ALA A 227 19.87 18.71 -5.36
C ALA A 227 20.41 20.12 -5.69
N SER A 228 19.99 20.71 -6.81
CA SER A 228 20.37 22.05 -7.29
C SER A 228 19.61 23.22 -6.64
N LEU A 229 18.65 22.92 -5.76
CA LEU A 229 17.93 23.96 -5.02
C LEU A 229 18.84 24.64 -4.00
N ASP A 230 18.65 25.94 -3.85
CA ASP A 230 19.35 26.74 -2.85
C ASP A 230 18.68 26.57 -1.47
N GLU A 231 19.42 26.85 -0.40
CA GLU A 231 18.84 26.94 0.94
C GLU A 231 17.93 28.19 1.05
N PRO A 232 16.80 28.14 1.78
CA PRO A 232 16.34 27.03 2.64
C PRO A 232 15.48 25.97 1.91
N TYR A 233 15.28 26.10 0.59
CA TYR A 233 14.37 25.21 -0.16
C TYR A 233 14.86 23.76 -0.20
N ARG A 234 16.17 23.56 -0.40
CA ARG A 234 16.77 22.22 -0.52
C ARG A 234 16.43 21.28 0.65
N LYS A 235 16.46 21.79 1.88
CA LYS A 235 16.13 21.02 3.10
C LYS A 235 14.65 20.74 3.30
N ARG A 236 13.79 21.41 2.54
CA ARG A 236 12.32 21.31 2.65
C ARG A 236 11.71 20.44 1.55
N VAL A 237 12.52 19.83 0.68
CA VAL A 237 12.07 18.92 -0.37
C VAL A 237 12.73 17.56 -0.24
N SER A 238 11.96 16.50 -0.42
CA SER A 238 12.47 15.12 -0.54
C SER A 238 11.71 14.34 -1.60
N VAL A 239 12.27 13.20 -2.00
CA VAL A 239 11.64 12.27 -2.95
C VAL A 239 11.01 11.12 -2.19
N VAL A 240 9.83 10.69 -2.62
CA VAL A 240 9.26 9.40 -2.27
C VAL A 240 9.23 8.56 -3.54
N ALA A 241 10.04 7.51 -3.60
CA ALA A 241 10.15 6.66 -4.78
C ALA A 241 9.27 5.44 -4.59
N TYR A 242 8.20 5.32 -5.36
CA TYR A 242 7.33 4.16 -5.26
C TYR A 242 7.96 2.97 -5.97
N LEU A 243 7.87 1.79 -5.37
CA LEU A 243 8.37 0.53 -5.90
C LEU A 243 7.23 -0.47 -5.92
N LEU A 244 6.82 -0.93 -7.10
CA LEU A 244 5.71 -1.86 -7.25
C LEU A 244 6.19 -3.26 -6.87
N VAL A 245 5.62 -3.82 -5.81
CA VAL A 245 5.96 -5.19 -5.37
C VAL A 245 5.12 -6.17 -6.18
N LYS A 246 5.79 -7.07 -6.88
CA LYS A 246 5.26 -8.13 -7.75
C LYS A 246 4.47 -7.58 -8.94
N PRO A 247 5.12 -6.84 -9.86
CA PRO A 247 4.50 -6.48 -11.14
C PRO A 247 4.24 -7.74 -11.98
N ALA A 248 3.56 -7.56 -13.12
CA ALA A 248 3.31 -8.64 -14.08
C ALA A 248 4.59 -9.43 -14.43
N PHE A 249 4.44 -10.73 -14.69
CA PHE A 249 5.49 -11.69 -15.05
C PHE A 249 6.49 -12.09 -13.95
N LEU A 250 6.56 -11.34 -12.85
CA LEU A 250 7.46 -11.68 -11.74
C LEU A 250 6.82 -12.71 -10.79
N THR A 251 7.64 -13.68 -10.38
CA THR A 251 7.36 -14.55 -9.24
C THR A 251 7.52 -13.77 -7.93
N GLN A 252 7.02 -14.33 -6.82
CA GLN A 252 7.23 -13.73 -5.49
C GLN A 252 8.74 -13.53 -5.21
N ARG A 253 9.56 -14.54 -5.48
CA ARG A 253 11.02 -14.50 -5.27
C ARG A 253 11.72 -13.44 -6.11
N GLU A 254 11.48 -13.42 -7.43
CA GLU A 254 12.08 -12.41 -8.31
C GLU A 254 11.67 -10.99 -7.89
N SER A 255 10.42 -10.81 -7.44
CA SER A 255 10.00 -9.51 -6.94
C SER A 255 10.71 -9.10 -5.66
N ILE A 256 10.94 -10.02 -4.72
CA ILE A 256 11.69 -9.72 -3.49
C ILE A 256 13.11 -9.26 -3.87
N GLU A 257 13.75 -9.96 -4.80
CA GLU A 257 15.10 -9.63 -5.29
C GLU A 257 15.13 -8.27 -6.01
N ASP A 258 14.15 -7.98 -6.89
CA ASP A 258 14.04 -6.71 -7.61
C ASP A 258 13.87 -5.52 -6.67
N ILE A 259 13.02 -5.67 -5.64
CA ILE A 259 12.79 -4.61 -4.65
C ILE A 259 14.09 -4.35 -3.86
N VAL A 260 14.79 -5.39 -3.40
CA VAL A 260 16.06 -5.21 -2.67
C VAL A 260 17.12 -4.54 -3.54
N ALA A 261 17.24 -4.94 -4.82
CA ALA A 261 18.14 -4.27 -5.77
C ALA A 261 17.76 -2.79 -5.97
N SER A 262 16.47 -2.51 -6.07
CA SER A 262 15.94 -1.16 -6.23
C SER A 262 16.16 -0.29 -4.99
N LEU A 263 16.03 -0.83 -3.77
CA LEU A 263 16.38 -0.14 -2.53
C LEU A 263 17.86 0.28 -2.51
N LYS A 264 18.77 -0.62 -2.91
CA LYS A 264 20.21 -0.31 -3.01
C LYS A 264 20.50 0.77 -4.04
N TYR A 265 19.83 0.70 -5.20
CA TYR A 265 19.95 1.73 -6.22
C TYR A 265 19.52 3.10 -5.68
N LEU A 266 18.33 3.19 -5.07
CA LEU A 266 17.83 4.42 -4.46
C LEU A 266 18.76 4.95 -3.36
N LYS A 267 19.32 4.06 -2.53
CA LYS A 267 20.32 4.45 -1.52
C LYS A 267 21.56 5.09 -2.14
N SER A 268 22.07 4.51 -3.22
CA SER A 268 23.21 5.06 -3.95
C SER A 268 22.94 6.47 -4.51
N LEU A 269 21.69 6.74 -4.93
CA LEU A 269 21.29 8.06 -5.41
C LEU A 269 21.16 9.07 -4.27
N GLU A 270 20.58 8.65 -3.13
CA GLU A 270 20.51 9.48 -1.92
C GLU A 270 21.92 9.92 -1.49
N ASP A 271 22.88 9.01 -1.46
CA ASP A 271 24.27 9.31 -1.07
C ASP A 271 24.97 10.22 -2.10
N LYS A 272 24.77 9.96 -3.40
CA LYS A 272 25.34 10.74 -4.50
C LYS A 272 24.84 12.17 -4.52
N TYR A 273 23.52 12.37 -4.46
CA TYR A 273 22.90 13.68 -4.62
C TYR A 273 22.65 14.41 -3.29
N ARG A 274 22.81 13.71 -2.16
CA ARG A 274 22.50 14.23 -0.81
C ARG A 274 21.07 14.77 -0.73
N VAL A 275 20.15 14.09 -1.39
CA VAL A 275 18.70 14.35 -1.39
C VAL A 275 18.06 13.17 -0.68
N ARG A 276 17.22 13.43 0.32
CA ARG A 276 16.52 12.36 1.02
C ARG A 276 15.57 11.64 0.07
N ILE A 277 15.70 10.32 -0.01
CA ILE A 277 14.81 9.46 -0.81
C ILE A 277 14.18 8.44 0.13
N ALA A 278 12.85 8.47 0.25
CA ALA A 278 12.10 7.46 0.98
C ALA A 278 11.50 6.46 -0.03
N PRO A 279 11.93 5.19 -0.05
CA PRO A 279 11.25 4.16 -0.82
C PRO A 279 9.84 3.92 -0.25
N LYS A 280 8.84 3.79 -1.11
CA LYS A 280 7.50 3.34 -0.73
C LYS A 280 7.18 2.07 -1.50
N LEU A 281 7.14 0.94 -0.81
CA LEU A 281 6.71 -0.32 -1.39
C LEU A 281 5.21 -0.25 -1.62
N GLU A 282 4.77 -0.53 -2.84
CA GLU A 282 3.36 -0.59 -3.22
C GLU A 282 3.02 -2.07 -3.52
N PRO A 283 2.46 -2.82 -2.55
CA PRO A 283 1.97 -4.17 -2.78
C PRO A 283 0.98 -4.24 -3.93
N ALA A 284 1.27 -5.00 -5.00
CA ALA A 284 0.42 -5.06 -6.17
C ALA A 284 -0.97 -5.66 -5.86
N ALA A 285 -1.98 -4.83 -6.07
CA ALA A 285 -3.39 -5.17 -6.14
C ALA A 285 -3.78 -5.66 -7.54
N ILE A 286 -4.68 -6.65 -7.62
CA ILE A 286 -5.29 -7.02 -8.90
C ILE A 286 -6.51 -6.12 -9.13
N VAL A 287 -6.42 -5.25 -10.13
CA VAL A 287 -7.50 -4.31 -10.50
C VAL A 287 -8.00 -4.63 -11.89
N ASN A 288 -9.31 -4.51 -12.13
CA ASN A 288 -9.89 -4.79 -13.43
C ASN A 288 -9.34 -3.84 -14.51
N GLY A 289 -9.29 -4.29 -15.76
CA GLY A 289 -8.70 -3.53 -16.88
C GLY A 289 -7.18 -3.36 -16.81
N THR A 290 -6.48 -4.08 -15.93
CA THR A 290 -5.01 -4.14 -15.86
C THR A 290 -4.46 -5.43 -16.42
N LEU A 291 -3.16 -5.45 -16.73
CA LEU A 291 -2.46 -6.67 -17.12
C LEU A 291 -2.53 -7.74 -16.03
N LEU A 292 -2.47 -7.34 -14.74
CA LEU A 292 -2.60 -8.27 -13.62
C LEU A 292 -3.95 -9.00 -13.65
N SER A 293 -5.05 -8.27 -13.83
CA SER A 293 -6.38 -8.92 -13.92
C SER A 293 -6.50 -9.85 -15.13
N LEU A 294 -5.89 -9.49 -16.27
CA LEU A 294 -5.91 -10.33 -17.46
C LEU A 294 -5.12 -11.64 -17.23
N LEU A 295 -3.92 -11.55 -16.65
CA LEU A 295 -3.07 -12.70 -16.34
C LEU A 295 -3.65 -13.56 -15.20
N HIS A 296 -4.37 -12.95 -14.26
CA HIS A 296 -5.03 -13.66 -13.17
C HIS A 296 -6.23 -14.48 -13.67
N GLN A 297 -6.97 -13.97 -14.66
CA GLN A 297 -8.11 -14.69 -15.24
C GLN A 297 -7.67 -15.87 -16.12
N ASP A 298 -6.49 -15.80 -16.73
CA ASP A 298 -5.96 -16.82 -17.66
C ASP A 298 -5.08 -17.84 -16.92
N ARG A 299 -5.71 -18.82 -16.27
CA ARG A 299 -5.04 -19.82 -15.42
C ARG A 299 -4.08 -20.74 -16.17
N ASP A 300 -4.31 -20.95 -17.47
CA ASP A 300 -3.48 -21.84 -18.31
C ASP A 300 -2.32 -21.09 -18.97
N PHE A 301 -2.25 -19.76 -18.83
CA PHE A 301 -1.17 -18.98 -19.41
C PHE A 301 0.15 -19.19 -18.65
N PRO A 302 1.31 -19.31 -19.33
CA PRO A 302 2.59 -19.52 -18.65
C PRO A 302 2.96 -18.46 -17.62
N PHE A 303 2.39 -17.26 -17.74
CA PHE A 303 2.56 -16.16 -16.79
C PHE A 303 1.27 -15.88 -15.99
N HIS A 304 0.49 -16.91 -15.66
CA HIS A 304 -0.64 -16.78 -14.76
C HIS A 304 -0.23 -15.98 -13.50
N TYR A 305 -1.01 -14.94 -13.20
CA TYR A 305 -0.69 -14.06 -12.08
C TYR A 305 -1.41 -14.51 -10.81
N GLU A 306 -0.64 -14.96 -9.84
CA GLU A 306 -1.12 -15.21 -8.48
C GLU A 306 -1.07 -13.92 -7.65
N PRO A 307 -2.02 -13.68 -6.73
CA PRO A 307 -1.97 -12.53 -5.83
C PRO A 307 -0.65 -12.43 -5.04
N LEU A 308 -0.20 -11.21 -4.77
CA LEU A 308 0.95 -10.96 -3.90
C LEU A 308 0.62 -11.42 -2.47
N SER A 309 1.57 -12.09 -1.81
CA SER A 309 1.45 -12.44 -0.39
C SER A 309 2.23 -11.46 0.47
N TYR A 310 1.69 -11.08 1.63
CA TYR A 310 2.41 -10.23 2.59
C TYR A 310 3.64 -10.90 3.21
N TRP A 311 3.78 -12.23 3.08
CA TRP A 311 5.05 -12.89 3.38
C TRP A 311 6.19 -12.36 2.53
N ALA A 312 5.95 -12.01 1.26
CA ALA A 312 6.96 -11.40 0.40
C ALA A 312 7.39 -10.02 0.92
N VAL A 313 6.43 -9.20 1.38
CA VAL A 313 6.72 -7.88 1.96
C VAL A 313 7.52 -8.02 3.25
N LEU A 314 7.14 -8.97 4.12
CA LEU A 314 7.86 -9.24 5.37
C LEU A 314 9.29 -9.74 5.10
N GLU A 315 9.48 -10.58 4.08
CA GLU A 315 10.79 -11.07 3.65
C GLU A 315 11.65 -9.93 3.06
N ILE A 316 11.07 -8.99 2.29
CA ILE A 316 11.76 -7.76 1.84
C ILE A 316 12.23 -6.93 3.05
N LEU A 317 11.36 -6.71 4.03
CA LEU A 317 11.70 -5.94 5.23
C LEU A 317 12.77 -6.64 6.07
N ALA A 318 12.75 -7.98 6.17
CA ALA A 318 13.81 -8.74 6.82
C ALA A 318 15.16 -8.60 6.09
N LYS A 319 15.16 -8.67 4.75
CA LYS A 319 16.37 -8.44 3.94
C LYS A 319 16.91 -7.02 4.15
N ALA A 320 16.03 -6.01 4.15
CA ALA A 320 16.43 -4.63 4.41
C ALA A 320 16.96 -4.43 5.84
N ALA A 321 16.37 -5.08 6.85
CA ALA A 321 16.81 -5.00 8.24
C ALA A 321 18.22 -5.59 8.45
N ARG A 322 18.58 -6.60 7.67
CA ARG A 322 19.89 -7.28 7.73
C ARG A 322 20.96 -6.61 6.86
N ASP A 323 20.57 -5.79 5.89
CA ASP A 323 21.50 -5.13 4.97
C ASP A 323 21.93 -3.75 5.50
N SER A 324 23.20 -3.62 5.85
CA SER A 324 23.74 -2.40 6.47
C SER A 324 23.66 -1.15 5.58
N GLU A 325 23.58 -1.30 4.26
CA GLU A 325 23.49 -0.15 3.34
C GLU A 325 22.09 0.45 3.36
N ILE A 326 21.06 -0.40 3.37
CA ILE A 326 19.66 0.02 3.20
C ILE A 326 18.85 0.00 4.51
N ARG A 327 19.33 -0.60 5.60
CA ARG A 327 18.64 -0.63 6.91
C ARG A 327 18.27 0.76 7.44
N SER A 328 19.03 1.78 7.09
CA SER A 328 18.81 3.16 7.54
C SER A 328 17.76 3.92 6.72
N MET A 329 17.29 3.36 5.60
CA MET A 329 16.29 4.00 4.76
C MET A 329 14.94 4.02 5.46
N ASN A 330 14.20 5.11 5.27
CA ASN A 330 12.83 5.26 5.75
C ASN A 330 11.86 4.59 4.77
N ILE A 331 11.80 3.25 4.82
CA ILE A 331 10.97 2.42 3.95
C ILE A 331 9.51 2.53 4.39
N ARG A 332 8.66 2.95 3.45
CA ARG A 332 7.20 3.05 3.62
C ARG A 332 6.53 1.92 2.87
N ILE A 333 5.31 1.57 3.26
CA ILE A 333 4.48 0.57 2.61
C ILE A 333 3.09 1.16 2.35
N GLY A 334 2.55 0.99 1.15
CA GLY A 334 1.17 1.33 0.82
C GLY A 334 0.16 0.51 1.64
N ALA A 335 -0.98 1.11 1.97
CA ALA A 335 -2.09 0.40 2.59
C ALA A 335 -2.96 -0.25 1.51
N ARG A 336 -3.65 -1.36 1.82
CA ARG A 336 -4.62 -1.97 0.88
C ARG A 336 -5.73 -1.01 0.51
N GLU A 337 -6.07 -0.14 1.46
CA GLU A 337 -7.15 0.83 1.35
C GLU A 337 -6.75 2.10 0.59
N ASP A 338 -5.48 2.27 0.21
CA ASP A 338 -5.03 3.39 -0.63
C ASP A 338 -5.54 3.27 -2.10
N MET A 339 -6.57 2.45 -2.35
CA MET A 339 -7.17 2.17 -3.65
C MET A 339 -8.65 1.79 -3.51
N ASP A 340 -9.52 2.33 -4.37
CA ASP A 340 -10.97 2.10 -4.28
C ASP A 340 -11.48 0.83 -4.94
N GLU A 341 -10.92 0.50 -6.11
CA GLU A 341 -11.44 -0.55 -6.95
C GLU A 341 -10.40 -1.64 -7.10
N MET A 342 -10.60 -2.73 -6.36
CA MET A 342 -9.72 -3.87 -6.37
C MET A 342 -10.53 -5.15 -6.52
N MET A 343 -10.12 -6.01 -7.46
CA MET A 343 -10.70 -7.34 -7.61
C MET A 343 -10.14 -8.31 -6.58
N THR A 344 -8.83 -8.22 -6.33
CA THR A 344 -8.14 -9.14 -5.42
C THR A 344 -7.01 -8.41 -4.72
N PRO A 345 -7.09 -8.22 -3.39
CA PRO A 345 -6.01 -7.65 -2.59
C PRO A 345 -4.75 -8.52 -2.60
N PRO A 346 -3.58 -7.93 -2.34
CA PRO A 346 -2.51 -8.71 -1.74
C PRO A 346 -3.01 -9.25 -0.38
N ALA A 347 -2.77 -10.52 -0.08
CA ALA A 347 -3.11 -11.11 1.21
C ALA A 347 -2.35 -12.43 1.42
N ILE A 348 -2.33 -12.91 2.65
CA ILE A 348 -2.05 -14.31 2.97
C ILE A 348 -3.37 -15.06 2.81
N TYR A 349 -3.52 -15.75 1.69
CA TYR A 349 -4.69 -16.56 1.38
C TYR A 349 -4.60 -17.96 1.99
N GLN A 350 -5.76 -18.56 2.23
CA GLN A 350 -5.85 -20.00 2.46
C GLN A 350 -5.65 -20.80 1.16
N ALA A 351 -5.58 -22.13 1.27
CA ALA A 351 -5.36 -23.01 0.13
C ALA A 351 -6.44 -22.92 -0.97
N ASP A 352 -7.64 -22.40 -0.66
CA ASP A 352 -8.69 -22.16 -1.64
C ASP A 352 -8.43 -20.93 -2.53
N GLY A 353 -7.47 -20.08 -2.16
CA GLY A 353 -7.15 -18.83 -2.86
C GLY A 353 -8.27 -17.79 -2.82
N GLN A 354 -9.27 -17.96 -1.96
CA GLN A 354 -10.42 -17.07 -1.84
C GLN A 354 -10.46 -16.39 -0.48
N ILE A 355 -10.33 -17.16 0.60
CA ILE A 355 -10.44 -16.69 1.98
C ILE A 355 -9.07 -16.22 2.49
N PHE A 356 -9.05 -15.17 3.32
CA PHE A 356 -7.82 -14.74 3.98
C PHE A 356 -7.53 -15.68 5.15
N HIS A 357 -6.26 -16.02 5.34
CA HIS A 357 -5.86 -16.67 6.58
C HIS A 357 -5.99 -15.66 7.74
N PRO A 358 -6.46 -15.99 8.95
CA PRO A 358 -6.59 -15.01 10.05
C PRO A 358 -5.28 -14.27 10.36
N PHE A 359 -4.15 -14.96 10.18
CA PHE A 359 -2.81 -14.38 10.37
C PHE A 359 -2.44 -13.31 9.32
N ASP A 360 -3.18 -13.19 8.23
CA ASP A 360 -3.08 -12.09 7.27
C ASP A 360 -3.24 -10.73 7.96
N PHE A 361 -4.25 -10.61 8.83
CA PHE A 361 -4.47 -9.39 9.63
C PHE A 361 -3.23 -9.04 10.45
N VAL A 362 -2.63 -10.03 11.12
CA VAL A 362 -1.45 -9.82 11.97
C VAL A 362 -0.28 -9.30 11.16
N VAL A 363 0.03 -9.94 10.03
CA VAL A 363 1.17 -9.52 9.19
C VAL A 363 0.89 -8.16 8.56
N TYR A 364 -0.30 -7.95 8.00
CA TYR A 364 -0.67 -6.69 7.36
C TYR A 364 -0.63 -5.52 8.34
N GLU A 365 -1.29 -5.65 9.49
CA GLU A 365 -1.38 -4.58 10.48
C GLU A 365 0.00 -4.27 11.07
N SER A 366 0.82 -5.29 11.35
CA SER A 366 2.21 -5.06 11.82
C SER A 366 3.03 -4.28 10.79
N ILE A 367 2.84 -4.54 9.49
CA ILE A 367 3.47 -3.77 8.40
C ILE A 367 2.94 -2.32 8.37
N GLN A 368 1.65 -2.10 8.63
CA GLN A 368 1.09 -0.74 8.71
C GLN A 368 1.57 0.02 9.95
N LYS A 369 1.69 -0.64 11.11
CA LYS A 369 2.30 -0.06 12.32
C LYS A 369 3.78 0.23 12.10
N PHE A 370 4.50 -0.59 11.33
CA PHE A 370 5.87 -0.30 10.92
C PHE A 370 6.00 1.03 10.15
N ASN A 371 5.00 1.45 9.38
CA ASN A 371 5.01 2.78 8.77
C ASN A 371 5.11 3.90 9.81
N GLN A 372 4.57 3.73 11.01
CA GLN A 372 4.58 4.72 12.08
C GLN A 372 5.89 4.73 12.86
N HIS A 373 6.35 3.55 13.30
CA HIS A 373 7.49 3.44 14.22
C HIS A 373 8.84 3.14 13.54
N GLN A 374 8.86 2.64 12.30
CA GLN A 374 10.07 2.32 11.53
C GLN A 374 11.09 1.44 12.31
N ASN A 375 10.59 0.53 13.13
CA ASN A 375 11.38 -0.33 14.03
C ASN A 375 11.23 -1.79 13.60
N PHE A 376 12.27 -2.35 12.98
CA PHE A 376 12.28 -3.74 12.54
C PHE A 376 12.15 -4.73 13.71
N TYR A 377 12.76 -4.46 14.85
CA TYR A 377 12.69 -5.35 16.02
C TYR A 377 11.24 -5.44 16.53
N ARG A 378 10.54 -4.31 16.63
CA ARG A 378 9.12 -4.29 17.02
C ARG A 378 8.24 -5.04 16.02
N LEU A 379 8.42 -4.79 14.72
CA LEU A 379 7.70 -5.51 13.66
C LEU A 379 7.83 -7.03 13.82
N PHE A 380 9.07 -7.53 13.94
CA PHE A 380 9.30 -8.97 14.04
C PHE A 380 8.94 -9.54 15.43
N ALA A 381 9.06 -8.78 16.51
CA ALA A 381 8.59 -9.14 17.84
C ALA A 381 7.08 -9.37 17.86
N VAL A 382 6.30 -8.44 17.31
CA VAL A 382 4.82 -8.54 17.24
C VAL A 382 4.41 -9.78 16.45
N VAL A 383 4.89 -9.91 15.20
CA VAL A 383 4.49 -11.02 14.33
C VAL A 383 4.92 -12.37 14.92
N SER A 384 6.14 -12.50 15.42
CA SER A 384 6.63 -13.78 15.94
C SER A 384 5.96 -14.21 17.25
N GLU A 385 5.68 -13.25 18.15
CA GLU A 385 5.03 -13.56 19.42
C GLU A 385 3.56 -13.94 19.25
N ILE A 386 2.81 -13.25 18.37
CA ILE A 386 1.42 -13.62 18.08
C ILE A 386 1.36 -14.99 17.41
N GLN A 387 2.26 -15.28 16.47
CA GLN A 387 2.35 -16.62 15.85
C GLN A 387 2.57 -17.71 16.92
N ARG A 388 3.48 -17.47 17.87
CA ARG A 388 3.77 -18.39 18.96
C ARG A 388 2.56 -18.59 19.88
N GLN A 389 1.86 -17.50 20.24
CA GLN A 389 0.69 -17.54 21.12
C GLN A 389 -0.50 -18.25 20.48
N MET A 390 -0.80 -17.95 19.21
CA MET A 390 -2.02 -18.41 18.56
C MET A 390 -1.88 -19.77 17.87
N ASN A 391 -0.70 -20.07 17.33
CA ASN A 391 -0.48 -21.28 16.54
C ASN A 391 0.45 -22.28 17.22
N GLY A 392 1.00 -21.95 18.41
CA GLY A 392 1.83 -22.86 19.21
C GLY A 392 3.18 -23.24 18.59
N VAL A 393 3.55 -22.61 17.47
CA VAL A 393 4.79 -22.84 16.73
C VAL A 393 5.52 -21.52 16.51
N SER A 394 6.86 -21.58 16.43
CA SER A 394 7.65 -20.41 16.03
C SER A 394 7.31 -19.98 14.61
N LEU A 395 7.41 -18.69 14.30
CA LEU A 395 7.26 -18.13 12.96
C LEU A 395 8.20 -18.78 11.93
N THR A 396 9.30 -19.38 12.38
CA THR A 396 10.27 -20.06 11.51
C THR A 396 10.51 -21.50 11.95
N GLY A 397 9.56 -22.08 12.69
CA GLY A 397 9.63 -23.47 13.13
C GLY A 397 9.15 -24.44 12.05
N ASP A 398 9.50 -25.72 12.21
CA ASP A 398 9.01 -26.78 11.34
C ASP A 398 7.47 -26.80 11.31
N GLY A 399 6.90 -26.78 10.11
CA GLY A 399 5.44 -26.74 9.89
C GLY A 399 4.80 -25.35 9.99
N ALA A 400 5.57 -24.28 10.15
CA ALA A 400 5.03 -22.91 10.09
C ALA A 400 4.59 -22.55 8.67
N ALA A 401 3.41 -21.93 8.52
CA ALA A 401 2.84 -21.55 7.22
C ALA A 401 3.73 -20.57 6.43
N SER A 402 4.44 -19.70 7.12
CA SER A 402 5.49 -18.83 6.57
C SER A 402 6.62 -19.62 5.91
N MET A 403 7.12 -20.67 6.57
CA MET A 403 8.19 -21.52 6.03
C MET A 403 7.71 -22.34 4.84
N GLN A 404 6.51 -22.91 4.92
CA GLN A 404 5.90 -23.60 3.79
C GLN A 404 5.76 -22.68 2.58
N TRP A 405 5.25 -21.46 2.79
CA TRP A 405 5.10 -20.47 1.71
C TRP A 405 6.45 -20.10 1.07
N LEU A 406 7.51 -19.95 1.87
CA LEU A 406 8.86 -19.65 1.38
C LEU A 406 9.38 -20.81 0.51
N GLU A 407 9.22 -22.05 0.96
CA GLU A 407 9.60 -23.26 0.21
C GLU A 407 8.84 -23.37 -1.12
N ASP A 408 7.51 -23.19 -1.09
CA ASP A 408 6.64 -23.25 -2.28
C ASP A 408 7.01 -22.17 -3.32
N ASN A 409 7.61 -21.07 -2.87
CA ASN A 409 8.09 -19.98 -3.74
C ASN A 409 9.59 -20.08 -4.06
N GLY A 410 10.25 -21.18 -3.70
CA GLY A 410 11.66 -21.44 -4.00
C GLY A 410 12.63 -20.54 -3.24
N ILE A 411 12.25 -20.05 -2.05
CA ILE A 411 13.05 -19.17 -1.21
C ILE A 411 13.69 -20.02 -0.09
N GLN A 412 14.93 -20.45 -0.31
CA GLN A 412 15.63 -21.36 0.62
C GLN A 412 16.31 -20.64 1.80
N ASP A 413 16.84 -19.44 1.57
CA ASP A 413 17.55 -18.65 2.59
C ASP A 413 16.67 -17.51 3.12
N SER A 414 15.70 -17.87 3.98
CA SER A 414 14.78 -16.90 4.57
C SER A 414 15.51 -15.85 5.40
N ALA A 415 15.35 -14.59 5.01
CA ALA A 415 15.84 -13.46 5.79
C ALA A 415 15.03 -13.26 7.07
N ILE A 416 13.74 -13.64 7.09
CA ILE A 416 12.93 -13.65 8.32
C ILE A 416 13.57 -14.58 9.36
N ALA A 417 13.85 -15.84 8.97
CA ALA A 417 14.49 -16.82 9.85
C ALA A 417 15.85 -16.35 10.36
N ALA A 418 16.69 -15.85 9.46
CA ALA A 418 18.00 -15.36 9.83
C ALA A 418 17.94 -14.12 10.73
N PHE A 419 17.05 -13.16 10.46
CA PHE A 419 16.89 -11.96 11.28
C PHE A 419 16.47 -12.31 12.71
N LEU A 420 15.46 -13.17 12.86
CA LEU A 420 15.00 -13.62 14.18
C LEU A 420 16.10 -14.36 14.95
N ALA A 421 16.85 -15.24 14.29
CA ALA A 421 17.94 -15.98 14.91
C ALA A 421 19.10 -15.07 15.34
N GLU A 422 19.51 -14.14 14.47
CA GLU A 422 20.59 -13.17 14.73
C GLU A 422 20.26 -12.19 15.87
N ASN A 423 18.97 -11.91 16.09
CA ASN A 423 18.50 -10.85 16.97
C ASN A 423 17.61 -11.35 18.13
N ALA A 424 17.63 -12.65 18.45
CA ALA A 424 16.71 -13.26 19.42
C ALA A 424 16.61 -12.51 20.76
N GLY A 425 17.75 -12.10 21.34
CA GLY A 425 17.75 -11.34 22.60
C GLY A 425 17.12 -9.95 22.51
N ALA A 426 17.33 -9.24 21.39
CA ALA A 426 16.72 -7.94 21.16
C ALA A 426 15.20 -8.06 20.89
N ILE A 427 14.79 -9.15 20.23
CA ILE A 427 13.38 -9.48 20.04
C ILE A 427 12.70 -9.77 21.39
N GLU A 428 13.33 -10.58 22.25
CA GLU A 428 12.80 -10.84 23.60
C GLU A 428 12.67 -9.55 24.44
N GLU A 429 13.66 -8.66 24.38
CA GLU A 429 13.59 -7.35 25.04
C GLU A 429 12.42 -6.52 24.51
N GLU A 430 12.26 -6.44 23.19
CA GLU A 430 11.19 -5.67 22.54
C GLU A 430 9.80 -6.24 22.83
N ILE A 431 9.63 -7.57 22.94
CA ILE A 431 8.35 -8.19 23.37
C ILE A 431 7.94 -7.70 24.76
N THR A 432 8.90 -7.43 25.64
CA THR A 432 8.62 -6.91 26.99
C THR A 432 8.42 -5.40 27.05
N ASN A 433 8.72 -4.67 25.96
CA ASN A 433 8.46 -3.23 25.88
C ASN A 433 6.96 -2.97 26.08
N PRO A 434 6.55 -2.04 26.96
CA PRO A 434 5.14 -1.80 27.25
C PRO A 434 4.31 -1.53 25.98
N SER A 435 4.81 -0.68 25.07
CA SER A 435 4.08 -0.32 23.84
C SER A 435 3.91 -1.51 22.90
N THR A 436 4.95 -2.31 22.72
CA THR A 436 4.93 -3.52 21.89
C THR A 436 4.05 -4.60 22.50
N ARG A 437 4.10 -4.77 23.83
CA ARG A 437 3.23 -5.72 24.54
C ARG A 437 1.75 -5.38 24.39
N TYR A 438 1.39 -4.08 24.40
CA TYR A 438 0.01 -3.66 24.17
C TYR A 438 -0.46 -3.95 22.75
N GLU A 439 0.39 -3.68 21.76
CA GLU A 439 0.12 -4.02 20.36
C GLU A 439 -0.08 -5.53 20.18
N ILE A 440 0.80 -6.36 20.76
CA ILE A 440 0.67 -7.82 20.78
C ILE A 440 -0.67 -8.23 21.39
N GLN A 441 -1.03 -7.69 22.55
CA GLN A 441 -2.29 -8.03 23.21
C GLN A 441 -3.51 -7.71 22.33
N ALA A 442 -3.60 -6.48 21.82
CA ALA A 442 -4.74 -6.04 21.02
C ALA A 442 -4.89 -6.89 19.74
N MET A 443 -3.79 -7.15 19.05
CA MET A 443 -3.81 -7.94 17.81
C MET A 443 -4.07 -9.43 18.06
N THR A 444 -3.61 -9.99 19.18
CA THR A 444 -3.97 -11.35 19.63
C THR A 444 -5.48 -11.47 19.87
N SER A 445 -6.10 -10.49 20.55
CA SER A 445 -7.56 -10.46 20.76
C SER A 445 -8.33 -10.42 19.44
N ILE A 446 -7.91 -9.57 18.50
CA ILE A 446 -8.55 -9.48 17.18
C ILE A 446 -8.38 -10.78 16.38
N TYR A 447 -7.19 -11.40 16.41
CA TYR A 447 -6.98 -12.71 15.77
C TYR A 447 -7.95 -13.75 16.31
N ALA A 448 -8.12 -13.85 17.64
CA ALA A 448 -9.03 -14.79 18.25
C ALA A 448 -10.50 -14.54 17.86
N VAL A 449 -10.89 -13.28 17.66
CA VAL A 449 -12.21 -12.92 17.12
C VAL A 449 -12.36 -13.40 15.68
N LEU A 450 -11.37 -13.17 14.82
CA LEU A 450 -11.38 -13.66 13.43
C LEU A 450 -11.46 -15.20 13.37
N ASP A 451 -10.73 -15.90 14.24
CA ASP A 451 -10.78 -17.36 14.38
C ASP A 451 -12.19 -17.88 14.74
N ILE A 452 -12.91 -17.17 15.60
CA ILE A 452 -14.32 -17.45 15.91
C ILE A 452 -15.21 -17.18 14.68
N MET A 453 -15.02 -16.05 14.01
CA MET A 453 -15.82 -15.65 12.84
C MET A 453 -15.63 -16.58 11.65
N GLU A 454 -14.44 -17.18 11.49
CA GLU A 454 -14.16 -18.18 10.45
C GLU A 454 -14.62 -19.59 10.84
N GLY A 455 -14.90 -19.81 12.14
CA GLY A 455 -15.47 -21.06 12.65
C GLY A 455 -14.42 -22.12 13.02
N TYR A 456 -13.15 -21.75 13.11
CA TYR A 456 -12.09 -22.62 13.63
C TYR A 456 -12.25 -22.89 15.12
N ASN A 457 -12.80 -21.91 15.86
CA ASN A 457 -13.14 -22.10 17.25
C ASN A 457 -14.41 -22.97 17.43
N THR A 458 -14.21 -24.28 17.60
CA THR A 458 -15.30 -25.24 17.81
C THR A 458 -16.17 -24.93 19.04
N GLY A 459 -15.61 -24.26 20.05
CA GLY A 459 -16.33 -23.85 21.26
C GLY A 459 -17.27 -22.66 21.05
N ALA A 460 -17.23 -21.98 19.91
CA ALA A 460 -18.04 -20.80 19.58
C ALA A 460 -19.07 -21.03 18.46
N ARG A 461 -19.44 -22.29 18.21
CA ARG A 461 -20.33 -22.66 17.10
C ARG A 461 -21.66 -21.89 17.05
N ALA A 462 -22.29 -21.64 18.20
CA ALA A 462 -23.55 -20.89 18.23
C ALA A 462 -23.37 -19.44 17.78
N LEU A 463 -22.24 -18.82 18.15
CA LEU A 463 -21.90 -17.45 17.75
C LEU A 463 -21.58 -17.38 16.26
N LYS A 464 -20.82 -18.35 15.73
CA LYS A 464 -20.57 -18.50 14.29
C LYS A 464 -21.87 -18.58 13.48
N VAL A 465 -22.85 -19.37 13.92
CA VAL A 465 -24.16 -19.48 13.24
C VAL A 465 -24.87 -18.12 13.21
N ALA A 466 -24.85 -17.37 14.31
CA ALA A 466 -25.46 -16.04 14.37
C ALA A 466 -24.73 -15.01 13.48
N ILE A 467 -23.41 -15.12 13.34
CA ILE A 467 -22.60 -14.31 12.42
C ILE A 467 -23.00 -14.63 10.97
N ASP A 468 -23.10 -15.90 10.60
CA ASP A 468 -23.50 -16.31 9.24
C ASP A 468 -24.89 -15.81 8.88
N GLU A 469 -25.81 -15.83 9.84
CA GLU A 469 -27.15 -15.24 9.67
C GLU A 469 -27.09 -13.72 9.46
N ALA A 470 -26.20 -13.00 10.16
CA ALA A 470 -26.02 -11.57 9.96
C ALA A 470 -25.39 -11.25 8.60
N LEU A 471 -24.35 -12.01 8.21
CA LEU A 471 -23.65 -11.87 6.93
C LEU A 471 -24.57 -12.15 5.74
N SER A 472 -25.33 -13.25 5.78
CA SER A 472 -26.27 -13.62 4.71
C SER A 472 -27.39 -12.59 4.51
N LYS A 473 -27.75 -11.84 5.57
CA LYS A 473 -28.73 -10.75 5.51
C LYS A 473 -28.12 -9.38 5.20
N GLY A 474 -26.79 -9.25 5.20
CA GLY A 474 -26.11 -7.96 5.14
C GLY A 474 -26.46 -7.02 6.31
N ASP A 475 -26.80 -7.57 7.47
CA ASP A 475 -27.23 -6.82 8.65
C ASP A 475 -26.02 -6.32 9.45
N LYS A 476 -25.57 -5.10 9.15
CA LYS A 476 -24.40 -4.47 9.78
C LYS A 476 -24.55 -4.36 11.31
N THR A 477 -25.69 -3.89 11.80
CA THR A 477 -25.94 -3.70 13.23
C THR A 477 -25.88 -5.03 13.98
N SER A 478 -26.50 -6.08 13.41
CA SER A 478 -26.41 -7.42 14.00
C SER A 478 -24.96 -7.92 13.98
N LEU A 479 -24.23 -7.71 12.87
CA LEU A 479 -22.84 -8.13 12.77
C LEU A 479 -21.94 -7.42 13.79
N GLU A 480 -22.07 -6.10 13.96
CA GLU A 480 -21.36 -5.33 15.00
C GLU A 480 -21.58 -5.92 16.40
N LEU A 481 -22.84 -6.24 16.74
CA LEU A 481 -23.18 -6.88 18.01
C LEU A 481 -22.50 -8.24 18.16
N ARG A 482 -22.53 -9.09 17.12
CA ARG A 482 -21.93 -10.43 17.16
C ARG A 482 -20.41 -10.40 17.24
N ILE A 483 -19.75 -9.45 16.57
CA ILE A 483 -18.31 -9.24 16.72
C ILE A 483 -18.00 -8.79 18.16
N GLY A 484 -18.81 -7.90 18.74
CA GLY A 484 -18.70 -7.53 20.17
C GLY A 484 -18.81 -8.75 21.10
N GLU A 485 -19.78 -9.64 20.88
CA GLU A 485 -19.92 -10.89 21.63
C GLU A 485 -18.69 -11.83 21.44
N CYS A 486 -17.99 -11.76 20.31
CA CYS A 486 -16.73 -12.49 20.12
C CYS A 486 -15.64 -11.95 21.03
N PHE A 487 -15.53 -10.62 21.18
CA PHE A 487 -14.61 -10.00 22.13
C PHE A 487 -14.94 -10.38 23.58
N ASP A 488 -16.21 -10.33 23.99
CA ASP A 488 -16.63 -10.76 25.32
C ASP A 488 -16.20 -12.20 25.65
N LYS A 489 -16.11 -13.04 24.61
CA LYS A 489 -15.69 -14.44 24.74
C LYS A 489 -14.18 -14.64 24.65
N ALA A 490 -13.50 -13.93 23.76
CA ALA A 490 -12.07 -14.13 23.47
C ALA A 490 -11.16 -13.29 24.37
N ALA A 491 -11.60 -12.09 24.75
CA ALA A 491 -10.84 -11.09 25.49
C ALA A 491 -11.80 -10.17 26.27
N SER A 492 -12.48 -10.73 27.28
CA SER A 492 -13.54 -10.06 28.05
C SER A 492 -13.12 -8.77 28.77
N GLU A 493 -11.81 -8.58 28.94
CA GLU A 493 -11.19 -7.42 29.56
C GLU A 493 -10.95 -6.25 28.59
N ASP A 494 -10.95 -6.49 27.28
CA ASP A 494 -10.75 -5.44 26.28
C ASP A 494 -12.06 -4.65 26.09
N ILE A 495 -11.98 -3.33 26.24
CA ILE A 495 -13.13 -2.46 26.02
C ILE A 495 -13.03 -1.91 24.60
N VAL A 496 -13.80 -2.50 23.69
CA VAL A 496 -13.77 -2.14 22.27
C VAL A 496 -15.11 -1.61 21.78
N LYS A 497 -15.05 -0.80 20.73
CA LYS A 497 -16.19 -0.45 19.89
C LYS A 497 -15.96 -0.98 18.49
N VAL A 498 -16.92 -1.73 17.97
CA VAL A 498 -16.92 -2.23 16.59
C VAL A 498 -17.78 -1.32 15.72
N SER A 499 -17.34 -1.04 14.49
CA SER A 499 -18.11 -0.34 13.44
C SER A 499 -17.97 -1.13 12.14
N VAL A 500 -19.07 -1.59 11.56
CA VAL A 500 -19.04 -2.30 10.27
C VAL A 500 -19.27 -1.28 9.16
N GLU A 501 -18.22 -1.02 8.40
CA GLU A 501 -18.23 -0.02 7.32
C GLU A 501 -18.91 -0.59 6.07
N GLU A 502 -18.60 -1.83 5.70
CA GLU A 502 -19.13 -2.47 4.49
C GLU A 502 -19.31 -3.98 4.67
N ILE A 503 -20.37 -4.50 4.06
CA ILE A 503 -20.58 -5.93 3.82
C ILE A 503 -20.94 -6.06 2.35
N SER A 504 -20.17 -6.83 1.60
CA SER A 504 -20.45 -7.15 0.20
C SER A 504 -20.40 -8.66 -0.01
N THR A 505 -21.02 -9.15 -1.09
CA THR A 505 -21.00 -10.58 -1.43
C THR A 505 -20.32 -10.78 -2.77
N ILE A 506 -19.30 -11.62 -2.78
CA ILE A 506 -18.50 -11.93 -3.98
C ILE A 506 -18.34 -13.46 -4.05
N GLY A 507 -18.88 -14.09 -5.09
CA GLY A 507 -18.64 -15.51 -5.37
C GLY A 507 -19.05 -16.49 -4.26
N GLY A 508 -20.05 -16.16 -3.44
CA GLY A 508 -20.48 -16.98 -2.30
C GLY A 508 -19.78 -16.65 -0.97
N TYR A 509 -18.91 -15.64 -0.96
CA TYR A 509 -18.24 -15.14 0.23
C TYR A 509 -18.78 -13.77 0.63
N ALA A 510 -18.80 -13.49 1.94
CA ALA A 510 -19.03 -12.16 2.48
C ALA A 510 -17.68 -11.49 2.67
N GLU A 511 -17.47 -10.37 2.01
CA GLU A 511 -16.34 -9.50 2.25
C GLU A 511 -16.78 -8.41 3.23
N VAL A 512 -16.05 -8.28 4.33
CA VAL A 512 -16.42 -7.42 5.46
C VAL A 512 -15.28 -6.48 5.76
N PHE A 513 -15.62 -5.20 5.85
CA PHE A 513 -14.74 -4.14 6.32
C PHE A 513 -15.29 -3.60 7.62
N PHE A 514 -14.50 -3.67 8.68
CA PHE A 514 -14.91 -3.20 9.98
C PHE A 514 -13.74 -2.61 10.76
N ASP A 515 -14.06 -1.63 11.59
CA ASP A 515 -13.14 -0.99 12.50
C ASP A 515 -13.33 -1.52 13.91
N VAL A 516 -12.22 -1.74 14.61
CA VAL A 516 -12.19 -1.99 16.06
C VAL A 516 -11.45 -0.83 16.71
N LEU A 517 -12.20 -0.05 17.50
CA LEU A 517 -11.64 1.01 18.33
C LEU A 517 -11.44 0.47 19.75
N ASP A 518 -10.19 0.35 20.15
CA ASP A 518 -9.79 0.07 21.53
C ASP A 518 -9.95 1.33 22.38
N LEU A 519 -10.96 1.34 23.24
CA LEU A 519 -11.33 2.50 24.05
C LEU A 519 -10.40 2.69 25.26
N LEU A 520 -9.69 1.65 25.69
CA LEU A 520 -8.70 1.76 26.76
C LEU A 520 -7.40 2.39 26.25
N ARG A 521 -7.04 2.09 25.00
CA ARG A 521 -5.73 2.43 24.42
C ARG A 521 -5.80 3.58 23.41
N ASP A 522 -7.00 4.04 23.02
CA ASP A 522 -7.25 5.05 21.98
C ASP A 522 -6.62 4.66 20.63
N GLU A 523 -6.70 3.37 20.30
CA GLU A 523 -6.16 2.80 19.07
C GLU A 523 -7.27 2.27 18.17
N LYS A 524 -7.14 2.53 16.87
CA LYS A 524 -8.05 2.04 15.83
C LYS A 524 -7.32 0.98 14.99
N PHE A 525 -7.98 -0.15 14.81
CA PHE A 525 -7.60 -1.19 13.86
C PHE A 525 -8.66 -1.27 12.76
N SER A 526 -8.24 -1.29 11.51
CA SER A 526 -9.13 -1.44 10.35
C SER A 526 -8.90 -2.82 9.74
N ILE A 527 -9.96 -3.62 9.71
CA ILE A 527 -9.90 -5.03 9.35
C ILE A 527 -10.68 -5.25 8.07
N TRP A 528 -10.02 -5.87 7.11
CA TRP A 528 -10.64 -6.44 5.92
C TRP A 528 -10.49 -7.95 5.98
N SER A 529 -11.61 -8.65 6.06
CA SER A 529 -11.62 -10.12 5.97
C SER A 529 -12.72 -10.63 5.02
N ARG A 530 -12.59 -11.88 4.62
CA ARG A 530 -13.54 -12.58 3.75
C ARG A 530 -14.00 -13.87 4.41
N PHE A 531 -15.30 -14.03 4.56
CA PHE A 531 -15.91 -15.16 5.25
C PHE A 531 -16.79 -15.98 4.30
N LEU A 532 -16.88 -17.29 4.52
CA LEU A 532 -17.82 -18.14 3.80
C LEU A 532 -19.25 -17.86 4.27
N ILE A 533 -20.17 -17.58 3.33
CA ILE A 533 -21.60 -17.50 3.63
C ILE A 533 -22.17 -18.91 3.53
N ALA A 534 -22.62 -19.47 4.65
CA ALA A 534 -23.20 -20.81 4.74
C ALA A 534 -24.65 -20.88 4.22
#